data_AF-A0A935P262-F1
#
_entry.id   AF-A0A935P262-F1
#
_cell.length_a   1.000
_cell.length_b   1.000
_cell.length_c   1.000
_cell.angle_alpha   90.00
_cell.angle_beta   90.00
_cell.angle_gamma   90.00
#
_symmetry.space_group_name_H-M   'P 1'
#
loop_
_entity.id
_entity.type
_entity.pdbx_description
1 polymer ?
#
loop_
_entity_poly.entity_id
_entity_poly.type
_entity_poly.pdbx_seq_one_letter_code
_entity_poly.pdbx_strand_id
1 'polypeptide(L)'
;MSLLSRHISPERWADLQAGRMSEHNQRKLRAHAARCARCQTAQHRVAQAQLAMAALRDAPAPELPWDSIRARLRWELSPAGSSGRRAAVAPSLGQRLRGLPMGARLGALAAAAVAGSLLLRALTAETGTRTTQRPAPAAQAQLGQQARPGQPAQLAQPVQLAAPAQLSAVVTRVRGVVQVDGERDAAQLFERAVGQGAVLASGAGAMDLQFGEGSALALGPRSTLRLARFDSAAIELFIDGVVDLEVAPLLPGQRFVVHAGAQTVEVRGTQFRVEHRADETRVSCRHGLVHVREGARMVEVGAGLVTSAQTGQPLPSPVKLTSDELVALTLALPYRLPWEPTATLLSSSARLEVDAPLGHRVRLDGVELGDGAATVRVLRGRHLVETAPAGGAFGRAGWAEVAAGVRIARFEATLPGDPGSAGAALAEGDARRARLRRLAELRGQLDRRQLARCVRSIVKQGVSDTFVTVELAVGREGSIAYLNIVDTDLPAERAECVRSALASLRFGVGPAATLRERVEL
;
A
#
# COMPACT_ATOMS: atom_id res chain seq x y z
N MET A 1 11.02 5.97 44.22
CA MET A 1 11.34 6.57 42.91
C MET A 1 10.77 5.70 41.79
N SER A 2 10.09 6.34 40.84
CA SER A 2 9.02 5.80 40.00
C SER A 2 9.52 4.92 38.84
N LEU A 3 9.24 3.61 38.89
CA LEU A 3 9.40 2.65 37.77
C LEU A 3 8.18 2.65 36.82
N LEU A 4 7.25 3.59 36.95
CA LEU A 4 5.94 3.58 36.25
C LEU A 4 5.89 4.41 34.95
N SER A 5 7.03 4.83 34.40
CA SER A 5 7.12 5.62 33.15
C SER A 5 7.48 4.77 31.93
N ARG A 6 7.06 3.50 31.88
CA ARG A 6 7.10 2.72 30.64
C ARG A 6 5.68 2.55 30.11
N HIS A 7 5.47 2.96 28.86
CA HIS A 7 4.23 2.71 28.13
C HIS A 7 3.98 1.20 28.02
N ILE A 8 2.72 0.80 28.03
CA ILE A 8 2.30 -0.60 27.86
C ILE A 8 2.41 -0.97 26.38
N SER A 9 3.00 -2.12 26.06
CA SER A 9 3.14 -2.60 24.68
C SER A 9 1.76 -2.91 24.05
N PRO A 10 1.62 -2.77 22.71
CA PRO A 10 0.38 -3.12 22.00
C PRO A 10 -0.12 -4.55 22.27
N GLU A 11 0.78 -5.52 22.41
CA GLU A 11 0.47 -6.93 22.68
C GLU A 11 -0.32 -7.11 23.98
N ARG A 12 0.03 -6.35 25.03
CA ARG A 12 -0.68 -6.39 26.31
C ARG A 12 -2.10 -5.81 26.20
N TRP A 13 -2.33 -4.84 25.32
CA TRP A 13 -3.67 -4.35 25.02
C TRP A 13 -4.49 -5.39 24.25
N ALA A 14 -3.86 -6.15 23.36
CA ALA A 14 -4.50 -7.25 22.65
C ALA A 14 -4.87 -8.39 23.60
N ASP A 15 -3.99 -8.75 24.55
CA ASP A 15 -4.29 -9.74 25.60
C ASP A 15 -5.43 -9.29 26.51
N LEU A 16 -5.48 -7.99 26.86
CA LEU A 16 -6.57 -7.41 27.64
C LEU A 16 -7.92 -7.59 26.94
N GLN A 17 -7.98 -7.27 25.64
CA GLN A 17 -9.22 -7.38 24.88
C GLN A 17 -9.62 -8.84 24.59
N ALA A 18 -8.64 -9.72 24.43
CA ALA A 18 -8.88 -11.15 24.25
C ALA A 18 -9.26 -11.89 25.54
N GLY A 19 -9.38 -11.18 26.68
CA GLY A 19 -9.71 -11.79 27.97
C GLY A 19 -8.62 -12.70 28.54
N ARG A 20 -7.38 -12.63 28.02
CA ARG A 20 -6.24 -13.50 28.43
C ARG A 20 -5.52 -13.03 29.69
N MET A 21 -5.98 -11.94 30.32
CA MET A 21 -5.33 -11.33 31.47
C MET A 21 -6.17 -11.52 32.74
N SER A 22 -5.52 -11.77 33.87
CA SER A 22 -6.19 -11.76 35.18
C SER A 22 -6.82 -10.40 35.47
N GLU A 23 -7.97 -10.38 36.16
CA GLU A 23 -8.70 -9.14 36.46
C GLU A 23 -7.85 -8.07 37.12
N HIS A 24 -6.92 -8.46 38.00
CA HIS A 24 -5.98 -7.55 38.64
C HIS A 24 -5.12 -6.79 37.63
N ASN A 25 -4.57 -7.50 36.64
CA ASN A 25 -3.78 -6.87 35.59
C ASN A 25 -4.67 -6.03 34.67
N GLN A 26 -5.91 -6.46 34.39
CA GLN A 26 -6.85 -5.65 33.62
C GLN A 26 -7.12 -4.30 34.29
N ARG A 27 -7.41 -4.30 35.60
CA ARG A 27 -7.61 -3.08 36.39
C ARG A 27 -6.37 -2.18 36.36
N LYS A 28 -5.17 -2.75 36.52
CA LYS A 28 -3.89 -2.00 36.43
C LYS A 28 -3.68 -1.35 35.06
N LEU A 29 -3.92 -2.07 33.97
CA LEU A 29 -3.75 -1.54 32.62
C LEU A 29 -4.75 -0.40 32.35
N ARG A 30 -6.04 -0.61 32.65
CA ARG A 30 -7.08 0.42 32.48
C ARG A 30 -6.78 1.68 33.30
N ALA A 31 -6.33 1.53 34.56
CA ALA A 31 -5.92 2.66 35.39
C ALA A 31 -4.66 3.38 34.88
N HIS A 32 -3.79 2.71 34.13
CA HIS A 32 -2.65 3.35 33.46
C HIS A 32 -3.09 4.09 32.20
N ALA A 33 -3.91 3.48 31.33
CA ALA A 33 -4.44 4.15 30.13
C ALA A 33 -5.23 5.41 30.46
N ALA A 34 -6.01 5.40 31.55
CA ALA A 34 -6.74 6.57 32.02
C ALA A 34 -5.84 7.77 32.39
N ARG A 35 -4.53 7.54 32.64
CA ARG A 35 -3.56 8.57 33.01
C ARG A 35 -2.49 8.80 31.93
N CYS A 36 -2.50 8.04 30.84
CA CYS A 36 -1.47 8.08 29.81
C CYS A 36 -2.11 8.14 28.42
N ALA A 37 -2.15 9.33 27.82
CA ALA A 37 -2.75 9.57 26.50
C ALA A 37 -2.22 8.62 25.41
N ARG A 38 -0.90 8.34 25.39
CA ARG A 38 -0.30 7.40 24.42
C ARG A 38 -0.82 5.98 24.57
N CYS A 39 -1.00 5.52 25.82
CA CYS A 39 -1.56 4.20 26.10
C CYS A 39 -3.06 4.14 25.79
N GLN A 40 -3.80 5.23 26.01
CA GLN A 40 -5.19 5.36 25.60
C GLN A 40 -5.34 5.27 24.08
N THR A 41 -4.50 5.97 23.31
CA THR A 41 -4.46 5.86 21.84
C THR A 41 -4.12 4.44 21.38
N ALA A 42 -3.13 3.80 22.01
CA ALA A 42 -2.76 2.42 21.69
C ALA A 42 -3.92 1.44 21.96
N GLN A 43 -4.62 1.60 23.10
CA GLN A 43 -5.79 0.81 23.46
C GLN A 43 -6.93 1.00 22.42
N HIS A 44 -7.19 2.24 22.00
CA HIS A 44 -8.21 2.54 20.99
C HIS A 44 -7.87 1.90 19.64
N ARG A 45 -6.61 1.99 19.19
CA ARG A 45 -6.15 1.36 17.93
C ARG A 45 -6.33 -0.15 17.94
N VAL A 46 -5.97 -0.83 19.04
CA VAL A 46 -6.17 -2.28 19.17
C VAL A 46 -7.65 -2.65 19.15
N ALA A 47 -8.50 -1.86 19.82
CA ALA A 47 -9.96 -2.08 19.80
C ALA A 47 -10.55 -1.91 18.39
N GLN A 48 -10.18 -0.85 17.67
CA GLN A 48 -10.60 -0.62 16.28
C GLN A 48 -10.15 -1.75 15.34
N ALA A 49 -8.90 -2.20 15.46
CA ALA A 49 -8.39 -3.32 14.68
C ALA A 49 -9.18 -4.61 14.91
N GLN A 50 -9.56 -4.91 16.15
CA GLN A 50 -10.39 -6.08 16.47
C GLN A 50 -11.81 -5.98 15.92
N LEU A 51 -12.43 -4.78 15.98
CA LEU A 51 -13.74 -4.54 15.37
C LEU A 51 -13.68 -4.73 13.85
N ALA A 52 -12.65 -4.20 13.19
CA ALA A 52 -12.45 -4.39 11.76
C ALA A 52 -12.26 -5.88 11.40
N MET A 53 -11.49 -6.62 12.19
CA MET A 53 -11.29 -8.07 11.97
C MET A 53 -12.57 -8.87 12.22
N ALA A 54 -13.39 -8.50 13.21
CA ALA A 54 -14.70 -9.12 13.42
C ALA A 54 -15.63 -8.82 12.25
N ALA A 55 -15.70 -7.56 11.80
CA ALA A 55 -16.48 -7.17 10.63
C ALA A 55 -16.04 -7.91 9.36
N LEU A 56 -14.74 -8.11 9.13
CA LEU A 56 -14.23 -8.89 7.99
C LEU A 56 -14.59 -10.38 8.08
N ARG A 57 -14.60 -10.95 9.30
CA ARG A 57 -15.00 -12.35 9.52
C ARG A 57 -16.50 -12.55 9.30
N ASP A 58 -17.30 -11.57 9.70
CA ASP A 58 -18.76 -11.64 9.67
C ASP A 58 -19.33 -11.11 8.33
N ALA A 59 -18.50 -10.45 7.51
CA ALA A 59 -18.86 -10.05 6.15
C ALA A 59 -19.11 -11.29 5.27
N PRO A 60 -20.13 -11.26 4.39
CA PRO A 60 -20.34 -12.33 3.43
C PRO A 60 -19.07 -12.52 2.61
N ALA A 61 -18.71 -13.79 2.36
CA ALA A 61 -17.60 -14.09 1.47
C ALA A 61 -17.88 -13.39 0.12
N PRO A 62 -16.94 -12.60 -0.42
CA PRO A 62 -17.16 -11.94 -1.69
C PRO A 62 -17.41 -12.99 -2.76
N GLU A 63 -18.50 -12.84 -3.51
CA GLU A 63 -18.77 -13.64 -4.70
C GLU A 63 -17.74 -13.24 -5.77
N LEU A 64 -16.58 -13.92 -5.77
CA LEU A 64 -15.62 -13.82 -6.85
C LEU A 64 -15.85 -15.00 -7.81
N PRO A 65 -15.79 -14.77 -9.13
CA PRO A 65 -16.09 -15.78 -10.15
C PRO A 65 -15.00 -16.85 -10.31
N TRP A 66 -14.20 -17.12 -9.27
CA TRP A 66 -13.08 -18.09 -9.31
C TRP A 66 -13.19 -19.06 -8.13
N ASP A 67 -12.87 -20.34 -8.36
CA ASP A 67 -13.15 -21.48 -7.47
C ASP A 67 -12.42 -21.48 -6.11
N SER A 68 -11.49 -20.55 -5.85
CA SER A 68 -10.96 -20.35 -4.50
C SER A 68 -10.29 -18.97 -4.32
N ILE A 69 -10.51 -18.36 -3.16
CA ILE A 69 -9.79 -17.18 -2.70
C ILE A 69 -8.90 -17.61 -1.54
N ARG A 70 -7.58 -17.39 -1.68
CA ARG A 70 -6.64 -17.50 -0.56
C ARG A 70 -6.26 -16.07 -0.13
N ALA A 71 -6.92 -15.54 0.89
CA ALA A 71 -6.54 -14.26 1.48
C ALA A 71 -5.30 -14.45 2.37
N ARG A 72 -4.21 -13.73 2.08
CA ARG A 72 -2.97 -13.76 2.88
C ARG A 72 -2.84 -12.40 3.59
N LEU A 73 -3.22 -12.35 4.87
CA LEU A 73 -2.95 -11.18 5.70
C LEU A 73 -1.46 -11.14 6.06
N ARG A 74 -0.75 -10.10 5.61
CA ARG A 74 0.55 -9.69 6.15
C ARG A 74 0.32 -8.52 7.08
N TRP A 75 0.70 -8.66 8.34
CA TRP A 75 0.96 -7.53 9.23
C TRP A 75 2.45 -7.45 9.49
N GLU A 76 3.03 -6.28 9.28
CA GLU A 76 4.36 -5.96 9.78
C GLU A 76 4.18 -5.22 11.10
N LEU A 77 4.68 -5.79 12.19
CA LEU A 77 4.90 -5.03 13.41
C LEU A 77 6.03 -4.06 13.10
N SER A 78 5.67 -2.83 12.72
CA SER A 78 6.62 -1.73 12.59
C SER A 78 7.48 -1.72 13.87
N PRO A 79 8.82 -1.85 13.79
CA PRO A 79 9.68 -1.88 14.97
C PRO A 79 9.72 -0.47 15.55
N ALA A 80 8.66 -0.11 16.28
CA ALA A 80 8.58 1.14 17.01
C ALA A 80 9.58 1.07 18.16
N GLY A 81 10.79 1.57 17.90
CA GLY A 81 11.74 1.94 18.92
C GLY A 81 12.62 0.81 19.43
N SER A 82 13.48 0.27 18.58
CA SER A 82 14.81 -0.13 19.05
C SER A 82 15.59 1.16 19.39
N SER A 83 15.26 1.79 20.51
CA SER A 83 16.19 2.69 21.18
C SER A 83 17.46 1.88 21.41
N GLY A 84 18.53 2.22 20.69
CA GLY A 84 19.86 1.65 20.86
C GLY A 84 20.44 2.00 22.24
N ARG A 85 19.92 1.36 23.29
CA ARG A 85 20.68 1.10 24.51
C ARG A 85 20.93 -0.39 24.55
N ARG A 86 22.15 -0.76 24.12
CA ARG A 86 22.82 -1.95 24.64
C ARG A 86 22.64 -1.93 26.15
N ALA A 87 21.75 -2.78 26.69
CA ALA A 87 21.87 -3.15 28.08
C ALA A 87 23.21 -3.87 28.16
N ALA A 88 24.21 -3.21 28.75
CA ALA A 88 25.35 -3.91 29.29
C ALA A 88 24.76 -5.02 30.16
N VAL A 89 24.94 -6.26 29.74
CA VAL A 89 24.62 -7.42 30.56
C VAL A 89 25.48 -7.26 31.81
N ALA A 90 24.85 -6.81 32.90
CA ALA A 90 25.50 -6.81 34.18
C ALA A 90 25.90 -8.28 34.45
N PRO A 91 27.18 -8.54 34.75
CA PRO A 91 27.63 -9.91 34.97
C PRO A 91 26.77 -10.53 36.06
N SER A 92 26.26 -11.73 35.80
CA SER A 92 25.46 -12.48 36.76
C SER A 92 26.18 -12.54 38.10
N LEU A 93 25.43 -12.51 39.21
CA LEU A 93 25.96 -12.53 40.58
C LEU A 93 26.95 -13.70 40.80
N GLY A 94 26.78 -14.81 40.06
CA GLY A 94 27.69 -15.96 40.06
C GLY A 94 29.08 -15.69 39.48
N GLN A 95 29.24 -14.74 38.55
CA GLN A 95 30.57 -14.36 38.02
C GLN A 95 31.34 -13.44 38.96
N ARG A 96 30.66 -12.57 39.72
CA ARG A 96 31.32 -11.70 40.72
C ARG A 96 31.77 -12.46 41.98
N LEU A 97 31.13 -13.58 42.32
CA LEU A 97 31.49 -14.38 43.50
C LEU A 97 32.69 -15.31 43.26
N ARG A 98 33.14 -15.53 42.02
CA ARG A 98 34.26 -16.43 41.71
C ARG A 98 35.64 -15.93 42.16
N GLY A 99 35.79 -14.63 42.42
CA GLY A 99 37.05 -14.02 42.89
C GLY A 99 37.20 -13.87 44.42
N LEU A 100 36.20 -14.24 45.22
CA LEU A 100 36.26 -14.10 46.69
C LEU A 100 36.88 -15.34 47.37
N PRO A 101 37.73 -15.17 48.40
CA PRO A 101 38.27 -16.26 49.20
C PRO A 101 37.13 -17.02 49.92
N MET A 102 37.29 -18.34 50.10
CA MET A 102 36.22 -19.25 50.57
C MET A 102 35.49 -18.76 51.84
N GLY A 103 36.19 -18.09 52.76
CA GLY A 103 35.59 -17.57 54.00
C GLY A 103 34.48 -16.53 53.80
N ALA A 104 34.50 -15.76 52.71
CA ALA A 104 33.49 -14.73 52.43
C ALA A 104 32.21 -15.29 51.78
N ARG A 105 32.26 -16.49 51.19
CA ARG A 105 31.10 -17.12 50.52
C ARG A 105 30.07 -17.68 51.50
N LEU A 106 30.51 -18.09 52.70
CA LEU A 106 29.63 -18.62 53.74
C LEU A 106 28.88 -17.51 54.50
N GLY A 107 29.44 -16.30 54.60
CA GLY A 107 28.76 -15.16 55.23
C GLY A 107 27.58 -14.60 54.42
N ALA A 108 27.64 -14.64 53.09
CA ALA A 108 26.60 -14.08 52.22
C ALA A 108 25.31 -14.92 52.16
N LEU A 109 25.38 -16.21 52.47
CA LEU A 109 24.20 -17.10 52.50
C LEU A 109 23.44 -17.02 53.84
N ALA A 110 24.08 -16.62 54.94
CA ALA A 110 23.41 -16.45 56.23
C ALA A 110 22.52 -15.18 56.30
N ALA A 111 22.86 -14.11 55.56
CA ALA A 111 22.08 -12.87 55.56
C ALA A 111 20.79 -12.94 54.73
N ALA A 112 20.70 -13.85 53.75
CA ALA A 112 19.51 -14.00 52.90
C ALA A 112 18.36 -14.78 53.59
N ALA A 113 18.66 -15.56 54.63
CA ALA A 113 17.67 -16.36 55.35
C ALA A 113 16.85 -15.54 56.39
N VAL A 114 17.38 -14.40 56.86
CA VAL A 114 16.70 -13.56 57.88
C VAL A 114 15.74 -12.54 57.26
N ALA A 115 15.90 -12.18 55.98
CA ALA A 115 15.02 -11.22 55.30
C ALA A 115 13.74 -11.84 54.70
N GLY A 116 13.67 -13.18 54.59
CA GLY A 116 12.53 -13.89 54.00
C GLY A 116 11.34 -14.13 54.95
N SER A 117 11.54 -14.02 56.27
CA SER A 117 10.53 -14.41 57.28
C SER A 117 9.64 -13.27 57.77
N LEU A 118 9.89 -12.01 57.39
CA LEU A 118 9.10 -10.84 57.83
C LEU A 118 8.04 -10.35 56.83
N LEU A 119 7.97 -10.92 55.63
CA LEU A 119 7.04 -10.48 54.57
C LEU A 119 5.80 -11.37 54.38
N LEU A 120 5.66 -12.44 55.16
CA LEU A 120 4.55 -13.40 55.02
C LEU A 120 3.39 -13.21 56.03
N ARG A 121 3.41 -12.16 56.86
CA ARG A 121 2.40 -11.93 57.93
C ARG A 121 1.42 -10.76 57.72
N ALA A 122 1.41 -10.12 56.54
CA ALA A 122 0.61 -8.91 56.29
C ALA A 122 -0.52 -9.06 55.25
N LEU A 123 -0.91 -10.28 54.84
CA LEU A 123 -1.90 -10.48 53.75
C LEU A 123 -3.08 -11.42 54.09
N THR A 124 -3.50 -11.50 55.35
CA THR A 124 -4.73 -12.24 55.72
C THR A 124 -5.66 -11.40 56.60
N ALA A 125 -6.44 -10.51 55.97
CA ALA A 125 -7.71 -10.03 56.52
C ALA A 125 -8.57 -9.43 55.38
N GLU A 126 -9.89 -9.52 55.54
CA GLU A 126 -10.96 -8.96 54.69
C GLU A 126 -11.52 -9.88 53.58
N THR A 127 -12.20 -10.93 54.03
CA THR A 127 -13.38 -11.49 53.36
C THR A 127 -14.57 -10.54 53.55
N GLY A 128 -14.81 -9.66 52.57
CA GLY A 128 -16.03 -8.86 52.47
C GLY A 128 -17.01 -9.49 51.47
N THR A 129 -18.11 -10.04 51.99
CA THR A 129 -19.29 -10.49 51.23
C THR A 129 -19.94 -9.32 50.49
N ARG A 130 -20.00 -9.35 49.15
CA ARG A 130 -20.90 -8.49 48.36
C ARG A 130 -21.53 -9.25 47.19
N THR A 131 -22.76 -9.67 47.45
CA THR A 131 -23.95 -9.72 46.57
C THR A 131 -23.71 -9.57 45.06
N THR A 132 -23.96 -10.67 44.35
CA THR A 132 -24.25 -10.76 42.92
C THR A 132 -25.55 -10.02 42.58
N GLN A 133 -25.48 -8.98 41.76
CA GLN A 133 -26.65 -8.43 41.05
C GLN A 133 -26.38 -8.44 39.55
N ARG A 134 -27.04 -9.39 38.88
CA ARG A 134 -27.02 -9.62 37.43
C ARG A 134 -28.02 -8.66 36.78
N PRO A 135 -27.61 -7.70 35.92
CA PRO A 135 -28.58 -6.94 35.15
C PRO A 135 -29.13 -7.81 34.02
N ALA A 136 -30.46 -7.91 33.98
CA ALA A 136 -31.22 -8.53 32.90
C ALA A 136 -31.21 -7.63 31.65
N PRO A 137 -31.14 -8.18 30.43
CA PRO A 137 -31.35 -7.40 29.22
C PRO A 137 -32.84 -7.11 29.06
N ALA A 138 -33.22 -5.83 29.13
CA ALA A 138 -34.54 -5.37 28.74
C ALA A 138 -34.65 -5.43 27.20
N ALA A 139 -35.18 -6.53 26.69
CA ALA A 139 -35.74 -6.60 25.35
C ALA A 139 -37.09 -5.89 25.37
N GLN A 140 -37.11 -4.62 24.93
CA GLN A 140 -38.38 -3.95 24.61
C GLN A 140 -38.82 -4.39 23.22
N ALA A 141 -39.79 -5.31 23.22
CA ALA A 141 -40.64 -5.61 22.09
C ALA A 141 -41.48 -4.38 21.74
N GLN A 142 -41.16 -3.70 20.65
CA GLN A 142 -42.10 -2.83 19.94
C GLN A 142 -42.83 -3.69 18.90
N LEU A 143 -43.77 -4.49 19.38
CA LEU A 143 -44.81 -5.13 18.58
C LEU A 143 -46.12 -4.41 18.88
N GLY A 144 -46.73 -3.79 17.86
CA GLY A 144 -48.14 -3.42 17.91
C GLY A 144 -48.46 -1.93 18.02
N GLN A 145 -48.02 -1.12 17.05
CA GLN A 145 -48.88 -0.02 16.61
C GLN A 145 -49.79 -0.56 15.52
N GLN A 146 -50.94 -1.09 15.95
CA GLN A 146 -52.05 -1.44 15.06
C GLN A 146 -52.53 -0.16 14.37
N ALA A 147 -52.55 -0.22 13.03
CA ALA A 147 -53.10 0.83 12.18
C ALA A 147 -54.55 1.12 12.58
N ARG A 148 -54.84 2.39 12.92
CA ARG A 148 -56.21 2.85 13.16
C ARG A 148 -56.99 2.80 11.84
N PRO A 149 -58.10 2.04 11.76
CA PRO A 149 -59.01 2.09 10.62
C PRO A 149 -59.66 3.48 10.56
N GLY A 150 -59.57 4.16 9.42
CA GLY A 150 -60.26 5.45 9.19
C GLY A 150 -59.37 6.65 8.92
N GLN A 151 -58.05 6.51 8.90
CA GLN A 151 -57.18 7.58 8.42
C GLN A 151 -57.26 7.62 6.89
N PRO A 152 -57.77 8.72 6.28
CA PRO A 152 -57.87 8.82 4.82
C PRO A 152 -56.49 8.60 4.22
N ALA A 153 -56.41 7.71 3.24
CA ALA A 153 -55.17 7.36 2.54
C ALA A 153 -54.46 8.65 2.12
N GLN A 154 -53.44 9.03 2.88
CA GLN A 154 -52.63 10.19 2.59
C GLN A 154 -51.90 9.84 1.30
N LEU A 155 -52.36 10.43 0.19
CA LEU A 155 -51.79 10.24 -1.14
C LEU A 155 -50.27 10.32 -1.00
N ALA A 156 -49.59 9.20 -1.25
CA ALA A 156 -48.15 9.10 -1.10
C ALA A 156 -47.54 10.26 -1.89
N GLN A 157 -46.86 11.16 -1.18
CA GLN A 157 -46.18 12.26 -1.85
C GLN A 157 -45.22 11.65 -2.87
N PRO A 158 -45.22 12.11 -4.13
CA PRO A 158 -44.30 11.60 -5.13
C PRO A 158 -42.89 11.70 -4.56
N VAL A 159 -42.19 10.57 -4.49
CA VAL A 159 -40.81 10.51 -4.01
C VAL A 159 -39.99 11.38 -4.97
N GLN A 160 -39.68 12.59 -4.52
CA GLN A 160 -38.85 13.50 -5.28
C GLN A 160 -37.44 12.93 -5.28
N LEU A 161 -37.03 12.37 -6.42
CA LEU A 161 -35.67 11.85 -6.60
C LEU A 161 -34.70 13.00 -6.32
N ALA A 162 -33.80 12.81 -5.36
CA ALA A 162 -32.76 13.79 -5.06
C ALA A 162 -31.93 14.04 -6.34
N ALA A 163 -31.63 15.32 -6.61
CA ALA A 163 -30.77 15.68 -7.72
C ALA A 163 -29.40 14.99 -7.57
N PRO A 164 -28.77 14.52 -8.66
CA PRO A 164 -27.44 13.93 -8.61
C PRO A 164 -26.41 14.87 -7.95
N ALA A 165 -25.54 14.31 -7.10
CA ALA A 165 -24.51 15.08 -6.43
C ALA A 165 -23.39 15.44 -7.41
N GLN A 166 -23.00 16.72 -7.46
CA GLN A 166 -21.90 17.18 -8.32
C GLN A 166 -20.58 16.54 -7.89
N LEU A 167 -19.79 16.07 -8.86
CA LEU A 167 -18.45 15.55 -8.61
C LEU A 167 -17.41 16.65 -8.75
N SER A 168 -16.24 16.40 -8.18
CA SER A 168 -15.08 17.28 -8.27
C SER A 168 -13.81 16.46 -8.37
N ALA A 169 -12.97 16.81 -9.33
CA ALA A 169 -11.67 16.23 -9.54
C ALA A 169 -10.57 17.09 -8.93
N VAL A 170 -9.43 16.49 -8.64
CA VAL A 170 -8.21 17.19 -8.27
C VAL A 170 -7.11 16.91 -9.28
N VAL A 171 -6.26 17.89 -9.54
CA VAL A 171 -5.02 17.65 -10.28
C VAL A 171 -4.04 16.93 -9.36
N THR A 172 -3.53 15.78 -9.82
CA THR A 172 -2.59 14.94 -9.06
C THR A 172 -1.18 14.95 -9.64
N ARG A 173 -1.03 15.15 -10.96
CA ARG A 173 0.28 15.26 -11.62
C ARG A 173 0.20 16.23 -12.80
N VAL A 174 1.25 17.01 -13.02
CA VAL A 174 1.44 17.88 -14.18
C VAL A 174 2.88 17.75 -14.67
N ARG A 175 3.04 17.67 -15.99
CA ARG A 175 4.32 17.72 -16.70
C ARG A 175 4.21 18.63 -17.91
N GLY A 176 5.26 19.40 -18.18
CA GLY A 176 5.33 20.30 -19.34
C GLY A 176 4.22 21.35 -19.35
N VAL A 177 3.80 21.77 -20.55
CA VAL A 177 2.78 22.81 -20.74
C VAL A 177 1.39 22.19 -20.66
N VAL A 178 0.59 22.60 -19.67
CA VAL A 178 -0.81 22.21 -19.50
C VAL A 178 -1.64 23.42 -19.09
N GLN A 179 -2.95 23.34 -19.27
CA GLN A 179 -3.89 24.35 -18.82
C GLN A 179 -5.24 23.75 -18.41
N VAL A 180 -5.91 24.44 -17.48
CA VAL A 180 -7.30 24.16 -17.08
C VAL A 180 -8.06 25.48 -17.15
N ASP A 181 -9.10 25.56 -17.97
CA ASP A 181 -9.90 26.78 -18.16
C ASP A 181 -9.04 28.01 -18.53
N GLY A 182 -7.98 27.79 -19.30
CA GLY A 182 -7.00 28.83 -19.68
C GLY A 182 -5.92 29.13 -18.64
N GLU A 183 -6.06 28.65 -17.40
CA GLU A 183 -5.04 28.80 -16.36
C GLU A 183 -3.87 27.85 -16.62
N ARG A 184 -2.63 28.37 -16.56
CA ARG A 184 -1.38 27.63 -16.89
C ARG A 184 -0.44 27.48 -15.70
N ASP A 185 -0.62 28.28 -14.66
CA ASP A 185 0.22 28.22 -13.47
C ASP A 185 -0.07 26.93 -12.70
N ALA A 186 0.92 26.03 -12.67
CA ALA A 186 0.84 24.80 -11.90
C ALA A 186 0.55 25.03 -10.41
N ALA A 187 0.76 26.22 -9.83
CA ALA A 187 0.30 26.52 -8.48
C ALA A 187 -1.21 26.57 -8.40
N GLN A 188 -1.82 27.36 -9.28
CA GLN A 188 -3.26 27.55 -9.30
C GLN A 188 -3.99 26.26 -9.69
N LEU A 189 -3.42 25.46 -10.58
CA LEU A 189 -3.99 24.17 -10.98
C LEU A 189 -4.12 23.18 -9.80
N PHE A 190 -3.19 23.21 -8.85
CA PHE A 190 -3.20 22.32 -7.69
C PHE A 190 -3.99 22.88 -6.49
N GLU A 191 -4.38 24.15 -6.48
CA GLU A 191 -5.14 24.70 -5.33
C GLU A 191 -6.66 24.63 -5.54
N ARG A 192 -7.14 24.14 -6.69
CA ARG A 192 -8.56 24.12 -7.03
C ARG A 192 -9.11 22.74 -7.35
N ALA A 193 -10.41 22.59 -7.13
CA ALA A 193 -11.19 21.49 -7.67
C ALA A 193 -11.54 21.76 -9.15
N VAL A 194 -11.61 20.70 -9.95
CA VAL A 194 -12.01 20.73 -11.35
C VAL A 194 -13.39 20.07 -11.46
N GLY A 195 -14.38 20.78 -11.98
CA GLY A 195 -15.78 20.34 -12.02
C GLY A 195 -16.38 20.33 -13.42
N GLN A 196 -17.70 20.13 -13.49
CA GLN A 196 -18.45 20.21 -14.75
C GLN A 196 -18.19 21.56 -15.46
N GLY A 197 -18.09 21.51 -16.79
CA GLY A 197 -17.79 22.64 -17.66
C GLY A 197 -16.31 22.88 -17.90
N ALA A 198 -15.42 22.30 -17.08
CA ALA A 198 -13.99 22.56 -17.20
C ALA A 198 -13.40 22.05 -18.52
N VAL A 199 -12.44 22.81 -19.06
CA VAL A 199 -11.68 22.49 -20.27
C VAL A 199 -10.21 22.31 -19.91
N LEU A 200 -9.72 21.08 -20.08
CA LEU A 200 -8.34 20.69 -19.91
C LEU A 200 -7.63 20.74 -21.27
N ALA A 201 -6.39 21.19 -21.30
CA ALA A 201 -5.57 21.09 -22.50
C ALA A 201 -4.09 20.87 -22.16
N SER A 202 -3.38 20.18 -23.04
CA SER A 202 -1.95 19.88 -22.93
C SER A 202 -1.22 20.24 -24.22
N GLY A 203 -0.04 20.86 -24.09
CA GLY A 203 0.91 21.06 -25.18
C GLY A 203 1.76 19.79 -25.37
N ALA A 204 3.09 19.88 -25.27
CA ALA A 204 3.93 18.67 -25.16
C ALA A 204 3.84 18.00 -23.76
N GLY A 205 3.05 18.56 -22.85
CA GLY A 205 2.91 18.12 -21.47
C GLY A 205 1.90 17.00 -21.26
N ALA A 206 1.66 16.65 -19.99
CA ALA A 206 0.63 15.70 -19.57
C ALA A 206 0.08 16.10 -18.20
N MET A 207 -1.17 15.74 -17.92
CA MET A 207 -1.83 16.05 -16.65
C MET A 207 -2.71 14.90 -16.19
N ASP A 208 -2.66 14.60 -14.90
CA ASP A 208 -3.48 13.58 -14.28
C ASP A 208 -4.49 14.20 -13.33
N LEU A 209 -5.71 13.67 -13.33
CA LEU A 209 -6.79 14.04 -12.44
C LEU A 209 -7.35 12.81 -11.73
N GLN A 210 -7.70 12.98 -10.46
CA GLN A 210 -8.39 11.97 -9.66
C GLN A 210 -9.76 12.48 -9.23
N PHE A 211 -10.78 11.62 -9.29
CA PHE A 211 -12.16 11.95 -8.95
C PHE A 211 -12.94 10.70 -8.53
N GLY A 212 -13.92 10.86 -7.65
CA GLY A 212 -14.69 9.74 -7.12
C GLY A 212 -13.83 8.64 -6.45
N GLU A 213 -14.49 7.63 -5.90
CA GLU A 213 -13.80 6.56 -5.18
C GLU A 213 -13.10 5.60 -6.16
N GLY A 214 -11.89 5.98 -6.58
CA GLY A 214 -10.99 5.15 -7.37
C GLY A 214 -10.91 5.47 -8.86
N SER A 215 -11.62 6.49 -9.36
CA SER A 215 -11.51 6.90 -10.75
C SER A 215 -10.42 7.95 -10.97
N ALA A 216 -9.74 7.86 -12.11
CA ALA A 216 -8.73 8.82 -12.51
C ALA A 216 -8.59 8.86 -14.03
N LEU A 217 -8.03 9.95 -14.52
CA LEU A 217 -7.68 10.10 -15.93
C LEU A 217 -6.30 10.76 -16.07
N ALA A 218 -5.58 10.41 -17.13
CA ALA A 218 -4.35 11.07 -17.54
C ALA A 218 -4.54 11.59 -18.97
N LEU A 219 -4.50 12.92 -19.11
CA LEU A 219 -4.52 13.61 -20.38
C LEU A 219 -3.11 13.58 -20.96
N GLY A 220 -2.96 12.89 -22.09
CA GLY A 220 -1.71 12.78 -22.82
C GLY A 220 -1.30 14.10 -23.48
N PRO A 221 -0.16 14.13 -24.21
CA PRO A 221 0.29 15.33 -24.91
C PRO A 221 -0.63 15.71 -26.07
N ARG A 222 -0.65 17.01 -26.38
CA ARG A 222 -1.35 17.65 -27.50
C ARG A 222 -2.82 17.29 -27.53
N SER A 223 -3.45 17.35 -26.36
CA SER A 223 -4.80 16.86 -26.15
C SER A 223 -5.66 17.94 -25.51
N THR A 224 -6.96 17.89 -25.78
CA THR A 224 -7.98 18.70 -25.11
C THR A 224 -9.08 17.78 -24.58
N LEU A 225 -9.63 18.13 -23.41
CA LEU A 225 -10.70 17.39 -22.77
C LEU A 225 -11.69 18.36 -22.13
N ARG A 226 -12.99 18.18 -22.38
CA ARG A 226 -14.07 18.94 -21.72
C ARG A 226 -14.93 18.04 -20.85
N LEU A 227 -15.15 18.44 -19.60
CA LEU A 227 -16.04 17.77 -18.65
C LEU A 227 -17.48 18.24 -18.86
N ALA A 228 -18.19 17.69 -19.85
CA ALA A 228 -19.53 18.16 -20.21
C ALA A 228 -20.57 17.89 -19.10
N ARG A 229 -20.50 16.71 -18.50
CA ARG A 229 -21.29 16.32 -17.34
C ARG A 229 -20.39 15.64 -16.33
N PHE A 230 -20.54 15.99 -15.05
CA PHE A 230 -19.63 15.52 -14.01
C PHE A 230 -20.32 15.43 -12.65
N ASP A 231 -21.24 14.47 -12.54
CA ASP A 231 -22.05 14.24 -11.35
C ASP A 231 -22.13 12.73 -11.00
N SER A 232 -22.73 12.42 -9.86
CA SER A 232 -22.81 11.06 -9.33
C SER A 232 -23.72 10.12 -10.14
N ALA A 233 -24.46 10.64 -11.12
CA ALA A 233 -25.30 9.84 -12.00
C ALA A 233 -24.65 9.64 -13.38
N ALA A 234 -23.94 10.64 -13.89
CA ALA A 234 -23.23 10.51 -15.16
C ALA A 234 -21.96 11.35 -15.24
N ILE A 235 -20.97 10.77 -15.90
CA ILE A 235 -19.73 11.44 -16.32
C ILE A 235 -19.67 11.40 -17.84
N GLU A 236 -19.62 12.57 -18.47
CA GLU A 236 -19.55 12.73 -19.93
C GLU A 236 -18.34 13.59 -20.29
N LEU A 237 -17.41 13.00 -21.03
CA LEU A 237 -16.15 13.61 -21.44
C LEU A 237 -16.17 13.84 -22.95
N PHE A 238 -15.66 14.98 -23.43
CA PHE A 238 -15.38 15.21 -24.84
C PHE A 238 -13.88 15.35 -25.02
N ILE A 239 -13.30 14.57 -25.93
CA ILE A 239 -11.85 14.54 -26.11
C ILE A 239 -11.46 14.83 -27.56
N ASP A 240 -10.30 15.44 -27.70
CA ASP A 240 -9.50 15.48 -28.92
C ASP A 240 -8.03 15.27 -28.52
N GLY A 241 -7.40 14.20 -29.01
CA GLY A 241 -6.09 13.73 -28.53
C GLY A 241 -6.16 12.43 -27.73
N VAL A 242 -5.29 12.27 -26.73
CA VAL A 242 -5.07 11.02 -25.98
C VAL A 242 -5.51 11.16 -24.53
N VAL A 243 -6.31 10.21 -24.05
CA VAL A 243 -6.65 10.08 -22.63
C VAL A 243 -6.54 8.62 -22.18
N ASP A 244 -5.86 8.42 -21.06
CA ASP A 244 -5.83 7.15 -20.32
C ASP A 244 -6.79 7.24 -19.14
N LEU A 245 -7.66 6.24 -18.97
CA LEU A 245 -8.76 6.25 -18.01
C LEU A 245 -8.71 5.00 -17.14
N GLU A 246 -8.90 5.21 -15.85
CA GLU A 246 -9.21 4.16 -14.88
C GLU A 246 -10.52 4.55 -14.20
N VAL A 247 -11.56 3.75 -14.41
CA VAL A 247 -12.91 4.04 -13.93
C VAL A 247 -13.29 2.99 -12.89
N ALA A 248 -13.68 3.45 -11.71
CA ALA A 248 -14.22 2.56 -10.67
C ALA A 248 -15.53 1.89 -11.15
N PRO A 249 -15.89 0.71 -10.62
CA PRO A 249 -17.17 0.08 -10.91
C PRO A 249 -18.35 1.04 -10.70
N LEU A 250 -19.21 1.14 -11.71
CA LEU A 250 -20.38 2.02 -11.69
C LEU A 250 -21.55 1.35 -10.96
N LEU A 251 -22.27 2.12 -10.14
CA LEU A 251 -23.53 1.69 -9.54
C LEU A 251 -24.64 1.55 -10.60
N PRO A 252 -25.69 0.76 -10.34
CA PRO A 252 -26.84 0.68 -11.25
C PRO A 252 -27.41 2.07 -11.59
N GLY A 253 -27.58 2.34 -12.88
CA GLY A 253 -28.07 3.63 -13.38
C GLY A 253 -26.98 4.70 -13.59
N GLN A 254 -25.76 4.49 -13.09
CA GLN A 254 -24.64 5.36 -13.40
C GLN A 254 -24.12 5.13 -14.81
N ARG A 255 -23.63 6.19 -15.46
CA ARG A 255 -23.07 6.14 -16.81
C ARG A 255 -21.72 6.85 -16.88
N PHE A 256 -20.81 6.28 -17.66
CA PHE A 256 -19.53 6.91 -17.99
C PHE A 256 -19.35 6.87 -19.50
N VAL A 257 -19.27 8.04 -20.12
CA VAL A 257 -19.29 8.21 -21.57
C VAL A 257 -18.15 9.12 -22.01
N VAL A 258 -17.41 8.71 -23.04
CA VAL A 258 -16.38 9.52 -23.70
C VAL A 258 -16.76 9.72 -25.16
N HIS A 259 -16.85 10.98 -25.57
CA HIS A 259 -17.07 11.38 -26.95
C HIS A 259 -15.73 11.72 -27.60
N ALA A 260 -15.40 11.04 -28.69
CA ALA A 260 -14.18 11.18 -29.48
C ALA A 260 -14.57 11.30 -30.95
N GLY A 261 -14.69 12.53 -31.45
CA GLY A 261 -15.25 12.81 -32.77
C GLY A 261 -16.68 12.27 -32.92
N ALA A 262 -16.92 11.43 -33.92
CA ALA A 262 -18.21 10.78 -34.16
C ALA A 262 -18.45 9.54 -33.28
N GLN A 263 -17.42 9.04 -32.61
CA GLN A 263 -17.51 7.84 -31.80
C GLN A 263 -17.85 8.16 -30.34
N THR A 264 -18.66 7.28 -29.74
CA THR A 264 -19.02 7.33 -28.33
C THR A 264 -18.54 6.05 -27.65
N VAL A 265 -17.78 6.20 -26.57
CA VAL A 265 -17.20 5.11 -25.81
C VAL A 265 -17.90 5.05 -24.44
N GLU A 266 -18.61 3.96 -24.16
CA GLU A 266 -19.36 3.75 -22.91
C GLU A 266 -18.74 2.59 -22.12
N VAL A 267 -18.60 2.76 -20.80
CA VAL A 267 -17.89 1.80 -19.94
C VAL A 267 -18.62 1.55 -18.62
N ARG A 268 -18.31 0.40 -18.00
CA ARG A 268 -18.76 0.03 -16.65
C ARG A 268 -17.59 -0.49 -15.82
N GLY A 269 -16.78 0.43 -15.29
CA GLY A 269 -15.64 0.09 -14.44
C GLY A 269 -14.49 -0.58 -15.19
N THR A 270 -13.64 0.20 -15.84
CA THR A 270 -12.65 -0.31 -16.78
C THR A 270 -11.35 0.48 -16.74
N GLN A 271 -10.29 -0.13 -17.27
CA GLN A 271 -9.06 0.56 -17.61
C GLN A 271 -8.85 0.53 -19.12
N PHE A 272 -8.78 1.70 -19.73
CA PHE A 272 -8.72 1.85 -21.18
C PHE A 272 -8.07 3.16 -21.60
N ARG A 273 -7.66 3.21 -22.87
CA ARG A 273 -7.18 4.40 -23.53
C ARG A 273 -8.10 4.75 -24.68
N VAL A 274 -8.34 6.05 -24.89
CA VAL A 274 -8.94 6.57 -26.11
C VAL A 274 -7.95 7.54 -26.75
N GLU A 275 -7.60 7.30 -28.00
CA GLU A 275 -6.82 8.20 -28.84
C GLU A 275 -7.72 8.69 -29.99
N HIS A 276 -7.95 9.98 -30.07
CA HIS A 276 -8.65 10.62 -31.19
C HIS A 276 -7.66 11.48 -31.97
N ARG A 277 -7.55 11.24 -33.28
CA ARG A 277 -6.73 12.05 -34.20
C ARG A 277 -7.47 12.21 -35.51
N ALA A 278 -7.80 13.46 -35.84
CA ALA A 278 -8.55 13.80 -37.05
C ALA A 278 -9.88 13.02 -37.14
N ASP A 279 -9.97 12.05 -38.04
CA ASP A 279 -11.16 11.24 -38.28
C ASP A 279 -11.07 9.81 -37.73
N GLU A 280 -9.94 9.45 -37.08
CA GLU A 280 -9.72 8.15 -36.45
C GLU A 280 -9.84 8.22 -34.92
N THR A 281 -10.56 7.25 -34.36
CA THR A 281 -10.62 6.98 -32.92
C THR A 281 -10.12 5.57 -32.63
N ARG A 282 -9.02 5.46 -31.89
CA ARG A 282 -8.46 4.20 -31.41
C ARG A 282 -8.81 3.99 -29.94
N VAL A 283 -9.39 2.84 -29.62
CA VAL A 283 -9.79 2.48 -28.25
C VAL A 283 -9.10 1.19 -27.86
N SER A 284 -8.26 1.25 -26.83
CA SER A 284 -7.51 0.09 -26.30
C SER A 284 -7.98 -0.23 -24.89
N CYS A 285 -8.43 -1.45 -24.64
CA CYS A 285 -8.90 -1.88 -23.32
C CYS A 285 -7.86 -2.77 -22.63
N ARG A 286 -7.37 -2.34 -21.46
CA ARG A 286 -6.46 -3.16 -20.64
C ARG A 286 -7.24 -4.06 -19.69
N HIS A 287 -8.30 -3.55 -19.08
CA HIS A 287 -9.12 -4.28 -18.12
C HIS A 287 -10.61 -3.92 -18.27
N GLY A 288 -11.47 -4.93 -18.13
CA GLY A 288 -12.93 -4.81 -18.22
C GLY A 288 -13.45 -4.88 -19.66
N LEU A 289 -14.53 -4.14 -19.93
CA LEU A 289 -15.26 -4.16 -21.21
C LEU A 289 -15.69 -2.74 -21.61
N VAL A 290 -15.37 -2.36 -22.85
CA VAL A 290 -15.68 -1.06 -23.41
C VAL A 290 -16.62 -1.21 -24.60
N HIS A 291 -17.70 -0.42 -24.66
CA HIS A 291 -18.58 -0.36 -25.83
C HIS A 291 -18.22 0.85 -26.67
N VAL A 292 -17.81 0.64 -27.92
CA VAL A 292 -17.54 1.70 -28.88
C VAL A 292 -18.71 1.78 -29.86
N ARG A 293 -19.31 2.96 -29.99
CA ARG A 293 -20.52 3.20 -30.77
C ARG A 293 -20.32 4.29 -31.80
N GLU A 294 -20.99 4.15 -32.93
CA GLU A 294 -21.15 5.18 -33.95
C GLU A 294 -22.56 5.07 -34.54
N GLY A 295 -23.44 5.99 -34.15
CA GLY A 295 -24.87 5.90 -34.43
C GLY A 295 -25.49 4.63 -33.83
N ALA A 296 -26.11 3.79 -34.68
CA ALA A 296 -26.72 2.53 -34.29
C ALA A 296 -25.72 1.36 -34.20
N ARG A 297 -24.49 1.54 -34.71
CA ARG A 297 -23.46 0.49 -34.72
C ARG A 297 -22.74 0.47 -33.37
N MET A 298 -22.37 -0.73 -32.92
CA MET A 298 -21.69 -0.95 -31.65
C MET A 298 -20.72 -2.11 -31.77
N VAL A 299 -19.55 -1.98 -31.15
CA VAL A 299 -18.57 -3.04 -31.01
C VAL A 299 -18.08 -3.10 -29.56
N GLU A 300 -17.87 -4.31 -29.05
CA GLU A 300 -17.37 -4.55 -27.70
C GLU A 300 -15.85 -4.78 -27.72
N VAL A 301 -15.12 -4.02 -26.91
CA VAL A 301 -13.66 -4.11 -26.78
C VAL A 301 -13.34 -4.60 -25.37
N GLY A 302 -13.06 -5.90 -25.24
CA GLY A 302 -12.67 -6.53 -23.98
C GLY A 302 -11.20 -6.31 -23.61
N ALA A 303 -10.82 -6.77 -22.42
CA ALA A 303 -9.45 -6.70 -21.92
C ALA A 303 -8.43 -7.32 -22.89
N GLY A 304 -7.33 -6.61 -23.14
CA GLY A 304 -6.28 -7.02 -24.06
C GLY A 304 -6.61 -6.79 -25.54
N LEU A 305 -7.71 -6.09 -25.86
CA LEU A 305 -8.14 -5.80 -27.23
C LEU A 305 -8.06 -4.31 -27.57
N VAL A 306 -8.00 -4.03 -28.87
CA VAL A 306 -8.00 -2.69 -29.46
C VAL A 306 -8.87 -2.65 -30.70
N THR A 307 -9.56 -1.54 -30.92
CA THR A 307 -10.25 -1.23 -32.19
C THR A 307 -9.88 0.19 -32.66
N SER A 308 -9.83 0.40 -33.97
CA SER A 308 -9.55 1.69 -34.62
C SER A 308 -10.71 2.01 -35.55
N ALA A 309 -11.58 2.95 -35.17
CA ALA A 309 -12.74 3.34 -35.95
C ALA A 309 -12.44 4.62 -36.75
N GLN A 310 -12.69 4.60 -38.06
CA GLN A 310 -12.69 5.78 -38.90
C GLN A 310 -14.12 6.30 -39.07
N THR A 311 -14.29 7.62 -39.00
CA THR A 311 -15.61 8.26 -39.09
C THR A 311 -16.32 7.91 -40.41
N GLY A 312 -17.56 7.46 -40.31
CA GLY A 312 -18.39 7.04 -41.45
C GLY A 312 -18.14 5.60 -41.93
N GLN A 313 -17.01 4.99 -41.58
CA GLN A 313 -16.73 3.59 -41.94
C GLN A 313 -17.40 2.61 -40.97
N PRO A 314 -17.67 1.36 -41.38
CA PRO A 314 -18.12 0.32 -40.45
C PRO A 314 -17.12 0.13 -39.29
N LEU A 315 -17.63 0.01 -38.06
CA LEU A 315 -16.79 -0.27 -36.88
C LEU A 315 -16.08 -1.61 -37.06
N PRO A 316 -14.73 -1.65 -37.07
CA PRO A 316 -14.00 -2.89 -37.26
C PRO A 316 -14.07 -3.76 -36.00
N SER A 317 -13.92 -5.07 -36.22
CA SER A 317 -13.80 -6.03 -35.12
C SER A 317 -12.51 -5.76 -34.31
N PRO A 318 -12.54 -5.87 -32.97
CA PRO A 318 -11.36 -5.64 -32.16
C PRO A 318 -10.29 -6.71 -32.40
N VAL A 319 -9.02 -6.31 -32.33
CA VAL A 319 -7.86 -7.19 -32.44
C VAL A 319 -7.08 -7.23 -31.13
N LYS A 320 -6.25 -8.26 -30.93
CA LYS A 320 -5.41 -8.35 -29.73
C LYS A 320 -4.34 -7.26 -29.73
N LEU A 321 -4.14 -6.64 -28.57
CA LEU A 321 -3.00 -5.78 -28.31
C LEU A 321 -1.72 -6.61 -28.35
N THR A 322 -0.66 -6.01 -28.89
CA THR A 322 0.69 -6.55 -28.80
C THR A 322 1.23 -6.44 -27.37
N SER A 323 2.27 -7.22 -27.05
CA SER A 323 2.92 -7.16 -25.74
C SER A 323 3.44 -5.75 -25.40
N ASP A 324 3.99 -5.05 -26.40
CA ASP A 324 4.53 -3.69 -26.22
C ASP A 324 3.41 -2.68 -25.96
N GLU A 325 2.27 -2.80 -26.65
CA GLU A 325 1.11 -1.94 -26.40
C GLU A 325 0.51 -2.19 -25.00
N LEU A 326 0.47 -3.44 -24.53
CA LEU A 326 0.05 -3.77 -23.17
C LEU A 326 0.97 -3.16 -22.11
N VAL A 327 2.29 -3.19 -22.34
CA VAL A 327 3.27 -2.53 -21.47
C VAL A 327 3.07 -1.01 -21.49
N ALA A 328 2.88 -0.41 -22.67
CA ALA A 328 2.63 1.02 -22.81
C ALA A 328 1.37 1.47 -22.04
N LEU A 329 0.26 0.73 -22.16
CA LEU A 329 -0.96 0.98 -21.38
C LEU A 329 -0.76 0.79 -19.88
N THR A 330 0.16 -0.09 -19.49
CA THR A 330 0.48 -0.32 -18.08
C THR A 330 1.25 0.87 -17.48
N LEU A 331 2.18 1.43 -18.26
CA LEU A 331 2.99 2.57 -17.85
C LEU A 331 2.22 3.90 -17.90
N ALA A 332 1.16 3.99 -18.71
CA ALA A 332 0.34 5.18 -18.85
C ALA A 332 -0.80 5.31 -17.81
N LEU A 333 -0.74 4.51 -16.74
CA LEU A 333 -1.67 4.63 -15.62
C LEU A 333 -1.67 6.04 -15.03
N PRO A 334 -2.85 6.63 -14.76
CA PRO A 334 -2.93 7.88 -14.03
C PRO A 334 -2.32 7.75 -12.63
N TYR A 335 -1.56 8.76 -12.22
CA TYR A 335 -1.04 8.90 -10.87
C TYR A 335 -2.19 9.21 -9.90
N ARG A 336 -2.36 8.34 -8.90
CA ARG A 336 -3.42 8.43 -7.90
C ARG A 336 -2.85 8.46 -6.49
N LEU A 337 -3.56 9.16 -5.62
CA LEU A 337 -3.36 9.10 -4.18
C LEU A 337 -4.39 8.13 -3.56
N PRO A 338 -4.15 7.64 -2.33
CA PRO A 338 -5.22 7.03 -1.54
C PRO A 338 -6.46 7.92 -1.54
N TRP A 339 -7.62 7.33 -1.81
CA TRP A 339 -8.84 8.11 -1.99
C TRP A 339 -9.27 8.78 -0.68
N GLU A 340 -9.53 10.08 -0.78
CA GLU A 340 -10.21 10.90 0.22
C GLU A 340 -11.18 11.82 -0.54
N PRO A 341 -12.26 12.32 0.10
CA PRO A 341 -13.09 13.36 -0.50
C PRO A 341 -12.23 14.52 -1.01
N THR A 342 -12.56 15.08 -2.17
CA THR A 342 -11.78 16.13 -2.88
C THR A 342 -11.34 17.27 -1.94
N ALA A 343 -12.24 17.77 -1.11
CA ALA A 343 -11.93 18.84 -0.15
C ALA A 343 -10.89 18.41 0.91
N THR A 344 -11.02 17.18 1.41
CA THR A 344 -10.05 16.59 2.34
C THR A 344 -8.71 16.44 1.65
N LEU A 345 -8.67 15.86 0.46
CA LEU A 345 -7.44 15.64 -0.30
C LEU A 345 -6.70 16.94 -0.58
N LEU A 346 -7.41 18.01 -0.97
CA LEU A 346 -6.80 19.34 -1.16
C LEU A 346 -6.16 19.88 0.13
N SER A 347 -6.75 19.59 1.30
CA SER A 347 -6.25 20.06 2.59
C SER A 347 -5.16 19.16 3.24
N SER A 348 -5.20 17.85 2.94
CA SER A 348 -4.37 16.82 3.56
C SER A 348 -3.10 16.52 2.75
N SER A 349 -3.07 16.92 1.48
CA SER A 349 -1.93 16.79 0.58
C SER A 349 -1.15 18.09 0.42
N ALA A 350 0.00 17.99 -0.24
CA ALA A 350 0.80 19.12 -0.67
C ALA A 350 1.26 18.92 -2.12
N ARG A 351 1.72 20.00 -2.72
CA ARG A 351 2.39 19.98 -4.02
C ARG A 351 3.88 19.73 -3.82
N LEU A 352 4.43 18.76 -4.54
CA LEU A 352 5.87 18.50 -4.63
C LEU A 352 6.33 18.80 -6.05
N GLU A 353 7.18 19.81 -6.19
CA GLU A 353 7.88 20.13 -7.43
C GLU A 353 9.17 19.31 -7.47
N VAL A 354 9.27 18.39 -8.42
CA VAL A 354 10.48 17.60 -8.66
C VAL A 354 11.16 18.16 -9.89
N ASP A 355 12.31 18.80 -9.69
CA ASP A 355 13.15 19.26 -10.78
C ASP A 355 14.14 18.16 -11.16
N ALA A 356 14.12 17.75 -12.43
CA ALA A 356 14.97 16.70 -12.95
C ALA A 356 15.43 17.08 -14.36
N PRO A 357 16.70 16.78 -14.73
CA PRO A 357 17.21 17.11 -16.06
C PRO A 357 16.39 16.49 -17.19
N LEU A 358 16.34 17.19 -18.33
CA LEU A 358 15.71 16.65 -19.53
C LEU A 358 16.35 15.32 -19.93
N GLY A 359 15.52 14.36 -20.36
CA GLY A 359 15.97 13.00 -20.68
C GLY A 359 16.20 12.09 -19.47
N HIS A 360 15.93 12.56 -18.25
CA HIS A 360 15.87 11.70 -17.08
C HIS A 360 14.44 11.34 -16.74
N ARG A 361 14.20 10.06 -16.47
CA ARG A 361 12.97 9.55 -15.90
C ARG A 361 12.98 9.75 -14.39
N VAL A 362 11.82 10.10 -13.84
CA VAL A 362 11.61 10.30 -12.41
C VAL A 362 10.62 9.28 -11.88
N ARG A 363 10.91 8.72 -10.71
CA ARG A 363 10.00 7.93 -9.90
C ARG A 363 9.82 8.57 -8.54
N LEU A 364 8.59 8.54 -8.06
CA LEU A 364 8.22 8.95 -6.71
C LEU A 364 7.54 7.77 -6.03
N ASP A 365 8.12 7.29 -4.93
CA ASP A 365 7.64 6.12 -4.19
C ASP A 365 7.41 4.88 -5.09
N GLY A 366 8.30 4.70 -6.06
CA GLY A 366 8.22 3.62 -7.07
C GLY A 366 7.25 3.86 -8.21
N VAL A 367 6.46 4.95 -8.19
CA VAL A 367 5.54 5.32 -9.27
C VAL A 367 6.26 6.22 -10.28
N GLU A 368 6.24 5.85 -11.56
CA GLU A 368 6.89 6.60 -12.62
C GLU A 368 6.13 7.89 -12.93
N LEU A 369 6.78 9.04 -12.73
CA LEU A 369 6.23 10.34 -13.10
C LEU A 369 6.46 10.64 -14.58
N GLY A 370 7.49 10.01 -15.18
CA GLY A 370 7.91 10.16 -16.57
C GLY A 370 9.20 10.98 -16.69
N ASP A 371 9.47 11.51 -17.88
CA ASP A 371 10.69 12.27 -18.17
C ASP A 371 10.64 13.74 -17.74
N GLY A 372 11.77 14.23 -17.21
CA GLY A 372 12.04 15.62 -16.85
C GLY A 372 11.34 16.08 -15.57
N ALA A 373 11.27 17.40 -15.41
CA ALA A 373 10.60 18.03 -14.29
C ALA A 373 9.09 17.68 -14.25
N ALA A 374 8.58 17.48 -13.04
CA ALA A 374 7.18 17.16 -12.80
C ALA A 374 6.69 17.81 -11.51
N THR A 375 5.44 18.23 -11.51
CA THR A 375 4.74 18.68 -10.30
C THR A 375 3.72 17.63 -9.93
N VAL A 376 3.76 17.14 -8.70
CA VAL A 376 2.94 16.02 -8.23
C VAL A 376 2.32 16.34 -6.88
N ARG A 377 1.08 15.93 -6.68
CA ARG A 377 0.40 16.02 -5.40
C ARG A 377 0.79 14.81 -4.58
N VAL A 378 1.18 15.02 -3.34
CA VAL A 378 1.63 13.97 -2.43
C VAL A 378 0.97 14.13 -1.08
N LEU A 379 0.73 13.02 -0.38
CA LEU A 379 0.32 13.11 1.03
C LEU A 379 1.46 13.69 1.86
N ARG A 380 1.17 14.15 3.07
CA ARG A 380 2.24 14.61 3.98
C ARG A 380 3.10 13.43 4.42
N GLY A 381 4.42 13.61 4.45
CA GLY A 381 5.33 12.55 4.82
C GLY A 381 6.67 12.64 4.10
N ARG A 382 7.33 11.49 4.00
CA ARG A 382 8.64 11.36 3.38
C ARG A 382 8.50 10.50 2.13
N HIS A 383 8.91 11.04 0.99
CA HIS A 383 8.75 10.43 -0.33
C HIS A 383 10.11 10.12 -0.94
N LEU A 384 10.28 8.91 -1.44
CA LEU A 384 11.50 8.49 -2.12
C LEU A 384 11.47 9.03 -3.54
N VAL A 385 12.49 9.82 -3.91
CA VAL A 385 12.68 10.26 -5.30
C VAL A 385 13.81 9.46 -5.91
N GLU A 386 13.53 8.84 -7.05
CA GLU A 386 14.49 8.07 -7.84
C GLU A 386 14.58 8.67 -9.25
N THR A 387 15.76 8.66 -9.85
CA THR A 387 15.96 9.12 -11.22
C THR A 387 16.77 8.11 -12.03
N ALA A 388 16.55 8.11 -13.35
CA ALA A 388 17.31 7.31 -14.29
C ALA A 388 17.53 8.13 -15.57
N PRO A 389 18.69 8.06 -16.23
CA PRO A 389 18.79 8.46 -17.63
C PRO A 389 17.80 7.67 -18.49
N ALA A 390 17.43 8.19 -19.67
CA ALA A 390 16.65 7.46 -20.65
C ALA A 390 17.29 6.08 -20.94
N GLY A 391 16.53 5.00 -20.76
CA GLY A 391 17.01 3.62 -20.89
C GLY A 391 17.91 3.10 -19.75
N GLY A 392 18.30 3.95 -18.79
CA GLY A 392 19.10 3.58 -17.62
C GLY A 392 18.27 2.94 -16.49
N ALA A 393 18.95 2.35 -15.50
CA ALA A 393 18.30 1.89 -14.28
C ALA A 393 18.01 3.07 -13.34
N PHE A 394 16.93 2.98 -12.57
CA PHE A 394 16.63 3.95 -11.51
C PHE A 394 17.62 3.83 -10.38
N GLY A 395 18.22 4.97 -10.02
CA GLY A 395 19.00 5.16 -8.81
C GLY A 395 18.27 6.10 -7.85
N ARG A 396 18.54 5.96 -6.56
CA ARG A 396 17.97 6.83 -5.54
C ARG A 396 18.58 8.23 -5.66
N ALA A 397 17.75 9.23 -5.95
CA ALA A 397 18.15 10.65 -5.96
C ALA A 397 18.09 11.24 -4.54
N GLY A 398 17.11 10.86 -3.73
CA GLY A 398 16.99 11.36 -2.35
C GLY A 398 15.63 11.12 -1.73
N TRP A 399 15.33 11.85 -0.66
CA TRP A 399 14.01 11.87 -0.05
C TRP A 399 13.48 13.30 -0.02
N ALA A 400 12.25 13.49 -0.45
CA ALA A 400 11.51 14.74 -0.26
C ALA A 400 10.70 14.63 1.04
N GLU A 401 10.84 15.61 1.93
CA GLU A 401 10.03 15.71 3.16
C GLU A 401 8.97 16.79 2.99
N VAL A 402 7.72 16.39 3.19
CA VAL A 402 6.52 17.23 3.08
C VAL A 402 5.94 17.38 4.48
N ALA A 403 6.38 18.42 5.17
CA ALA A 403 5.98 18.68 6.55
C ALA A 403 4.51 19.13 6.66
N ALA A 404 3.93 18.98 7.86
CA ALA A 404 2.61 19.52 8.13
C ALA A 404 2.59 21.04 7.96
N GLY A 405 1.59 21.56 7.26
CA GLY A 405 1.44 22.99 6.96
C GLY A 405 2.24 23.47 5.74
N VAL A 406 3.15 22.65 5.19
CA VAL A 406 3.81 22.96 3.92
C VAL A 406 2.85 22.65 2.78
N ARG A 407 2.53 23.66 1.97
CA ARG A 407 1.73 23.49 0.74
C ARG A 407 2.60 23.14 -0.47
N ILE A 408 3.86 23.59 -0.47
CA ILE A 408 4.79 23.43 -1.59
C ILE A 408 6.11 22.92 -1.04
N ALA A 409 6.50 21.72 -1.46
CA ALA A 409 7.83 21.18 -1.29
C ALA A 409 8.54 21.20 -2.64
N ARG A 410 9.86 21.43 -2.62
CA ARG A 410 10.73 21.37 -3.81
C ARG A 410 11.78 20.32 -3.59
N PHE A 411 12.02 19.50 -4.61
CA PHE A 411 13.10 18.53 -4.63
C PHE A 411 13.87 18.68 -5.92
N GLU A 412 15.13 19.10 -5.81
CA GLU A 412 16.07 19.13 -6.92
C GLU A 412 16.75 17.77 -7.00
N ALA A 413 16.45 17.01 -8.05
CA ALA A 413 17.04 15.71 -8.26
C ALA A 413 18.50 15.88 -8.70
N THR A 414 19.40 15.94 -7.72
CA THR A 414 20.83 15.92 -7.97
C THR A 414 21.17 14.63 -8.70
N LEU A 415 21.74 14.73 -9.89
CA LEU A 415 22.21 13.56 -10.60
C LEU A 415 23.29 12.88 -9.75
N PRO A 416 23.31 11.55 -9.67
CA PRO A 416 24.49 10.81 -9.22
C PRO A 416 25.60 10.99 -10.28
N GLY A 417 26.20 12.17 -10.30
CA GLY A 417 27.23 12.62 -11.24
C GLY A 417 28.08 13.82 -10.78
N ASP A 418 27.72 14.52 -9.71
CA ASP A 418 28.58 15.55 -9.09
C ASP A 418 29.89 14.89 -8.61
N PRO A 419 31.11 15.43 -8.82
CA PRO A 419 32.37 14.67 -8.91
C PRO A 419 32.80 13.87 -7.67
N GLY A 420 32.08 13.94 -6.54
CA GLY A 420 32.16 12.96 -5.45
C GLY A 420 31.44 11.62 -5.71
N SER A 421 30.65 11.51 -6.76
CA SER A 421 29.76 10.37 -7.08
C SER A 421 30.32 9.40 -8.14
N ALA A 422 31.39 9.77 -8.86
CA ALA A 422 32.07 8.83 -9.77
C ALA A 422 32.60 7.61 -8.99
N GLY A 423 33.07 7.82 -7.76
CA GLY A 423 33.44 6.73 -6.86
C GLY A 423 32.26 5.89 -6.40
N ALA A 424 31.08 6.50 -6.20
CA ALA A 424 29.86 5.79 -5.82
C ALA A 424 29.27 4.97 -6.98
N ALA A 425 29.28 5.49 -8.21
CA ALA A 425 28.83 4.78 -9.40
C ALA A 425 29.77 3.61 -9.75
N LEU A 426 31.08 3.78 -9.61
CA LEU A 426 32.04 2.68 -9.72
C LEU A 426 31.81 1.63 -8.62
N ALA A 427 31.62 2.07 -7.38
CA ALA A 427 31.32 1.17 -6.25
C ALA A 427 29.99 0.43 -6.42
N GLU A 428 28.96 1.05 -6.98
CA GLU A 428 27.67 0.42 -7.27
C GLU A 428 27.77 -0.54 -8.45
N GLY A 429 28.53 -0.19 -9.49
CA GLY A 429 28.88 -1.09 -10.58
C GLY A 429 29.63 -2.33 -10.10
N ASP A 430 30.60 -2.16 -9.19
CA ASP A 430 31.33 -3.24 -8.54
C ASP A 430 30.43 -4.08 -7.63
N ALA A 431 29.56 -3.45 -6.84
CA ALA A 431 28.58 -4.14 -6.00
C ALA A 431 27.59 -4.96 -6.84
N ARG A 432 27.14 -4.44 -7.98
CA ARG A 432 26.27 -5.16 -8.92
C ARG A 432 26.99 -6.36 -9.55
N ARG A 433 28.23 -6.18 -10.02
CA ARG A 433 29.07 -7.28 -10.55
C ARG A 433 29.30 -8.36 -9.48
N ALA A 434 29.60 -7.94 -8.26
CA ALA A 434 29.74 -8.84 -7.11
C ALA A 434 28.46 -9.63 -6.85
N ARG A 435 27.31 -8.96 -6.83
CA ARG A 435 25.99 -9.58 -6.63
C ARG A 435 25.68 -10.61 -7.71
N LEU A 436 25.90 -10.29 -8.98
CA LEU A 436 25.64 -11.20 -10.10
C LEU A 436 26.55 -12.44 -10.04
N ARG A 437 27.85 -12.25 -9.73
CA ARG A 437 28.78 -13.36 -9.56
C ARG A 437 28.37 -14.28 -8.42
N ARG A 438 28.04 -13.72 -7.24
CA ARG A 438 27.58 -14.51 -6.09
C ARG A 438 26.25 -15.22 -6.36
N LEU A 439 25.35 -14.61 -7.12
CA LEU A 439 24.10 -15.23 -7.51
C LEU A 439 24.33 -16.44 -8.44
N ALA A 440 25.26 -16.33 -9.39
CA ALA A 440 25.65 -17.44 -10.25
C ALA A 440 26.29 -18.59 -9.43
N GLU A 441 27.17 -18.26 -8.48
CA GLU A 441 27.75 -19.25 -7.55
C GLU A 441 26.68 -19.94 -6.69
N LEU A 442 25.73 -19.17 -6.13
CA LEU A 442 24.59 -19.70 -5.38
C LEU A 442 23.85 -20.73 -6.23
N ARG A 443 23.37 -20.33 -7.41
CA ARG A 443 22.58 -21.20 -8.31
C ARG A 443 23.35 -22.43 -8.76
N GLY A 444 24.66 -22.31 -9.00
CA GLY A 444 25.52 -23.43 -9.38
C GLY A 444 25.78 -24.45 -8.27
N GLN A 445 25.70 -24.03 -7.00
CA GLN A 445 25.94 -24.90 -5.85
C GLN A 445 24.66 -25.43 -5.17
N LEU A 446 23.47 -24.98 -5.58
CA LEU A 446 22.23 -25.50 -5.02
C LEU A 446 22.10 -27.02 -5.29
N ASP A 447 22.26 -27.82 -4.24
CA ASP A 447 21.96 -29.25 -4.29
C ASP A 447 20.44 -29.47 -4.35
N ARG A 448 19.92 -29.49 -5.58
CA ARG A 448 18.50 -29.74 -5.84
C ARG A 448 18.00 -31.06 -5.26
N ARG A 449 18.87 -32.08 -5.12
CA ARG A 449 18.47 -33.37 -4.51
C ARG A 449 18.27 -33.21 -3.00
N GLN A 450 19.14 -32.46 -2.34
CA GLN A 450 18.98 -32.16 -0.91
C GLN A 450 17.74 -31.31 -0.65
N LEU A 451 17.50 -30.28 -1.46
CA LEU A 451 16.30 -29.45 -1.37
C LEU A 451 15.02 -30.26 -1.62
N ALA A 452 15.00 -31.12 -2.64
CA ALA A 452 13.88 -32.02 -2.90
C ALA A 452 13.61 -32.99 -1.73
N ARG A 453 14.64 -33.40 -0.96
CA ARG A 453 14.44 -34.18 0.28
C ARG A 453 13.73 -33.38 1.36
N CYS A 454 13.99 -32.07 1.49
CA CYS A 454 13.31 -31.22 2.45
C CYS A 454 11.81 -31.11 2.16
N VAL A 455 11.41 -31.02 0.88
CA VAL A 455 10.01 -30.82 0.48
C VAL A 455 9.26 -32.09 0.06
N ARG A 456 9.93 -33.26 0.04
CA ARG A 456 9.35 -34.54 -0.42
C ARG A 456 7.97 -34.85 0.16
N SER A 457 7.73 -34.57 1.45
CA SER A 457 6.43 -34.85 2.07
C SER A 457 5.31 -33.93 1.55
N ILE A 458 5.64 -32.69 1.19
CA ILE A 458 4.70 -31.70 0.67
C ILE A 458 4.32 -32.04 -0.77
N VAL A 459 5.31 -32.39 -1.58
CA VAL A 459 5.08 -32.87 -2.96
C VAL A 459 4.20 -34.12 -2.97
N LYS A 460 4.40 -35.06 -2.03
CA LYS A 460 3.54 -36.25 -1.88
C LYS A 460 2.08 -35.92 -1.52
N GLN A 461 1.82 -34.73 -0.96
CA GLN A 461 0.47 -34.26 -0.64
C GLN A 461 -0.17 -33.53 -1.84
N GLY A 462 0.47 -33.53 -3.01
CA GLY A 462 -0.06 -32.91 -4.23
C GLY A 462 0.15 -31.40 -4.30
N VAL A 463 0.94 -30.81 -3.40
CA VAL A 463 1.31 -29.39 -3.46
C VAL A 463 2.54 -29.26 -4.35
N SER A 464 2.36 -28.66 -5.54
CA SER A 464 3.44 -28.22 -6.43
C SER A 464 3.81 -26.76 -6.20
N ASP A 465 4.91 -26.31 -6.80
CA ASP A 465 5.30 -24.89 -6.87
C ASP A 465 5.63 -24.24 -5.52
N THR A 466 6.15 -25.03 -4.58
CA THR A 466 6.61 -24.52 -3.27
C THR A 466 7.89 -23.73 -3.41
N PHE A 467 8.06 -22.72 -2.55
CA PHE A 467 9.20 -21.82 -2.64
C PHE A 467 9.73 -21.32 -1.30
N VAL A 468 10.99 -20.89 -1.33
CA VAL A 468 11.59 -20.11 -0.26
C VAL A 468 12.31 -18.90 -0.88
N THR A 469 12.00 -17.71 -0.38
CA THR A 469 12.79 -16.51 -0.64
C THR A 469 13.81 -16.34 0.48
N VAL A 470 15.08 -16.40 0.14
CA VAL A 470 16.18 -16.24 1.08
C VAL A 470 16.90 -14.92 0.87
N GLU A 471 17.42 -14.38 1.98
CA GLU A 471 18.38 -13.29 1.99
C GLU A 471 19.66 -13.78 2.68
N LEU A 472 20.79 -13.65 2.00
CA LEU A 472 22.09 -14.07 2.53
C LEU A 472 23.17 -13.05 2.20
N ALA A 473 24.09 -12.84 3.14
CA ALA A 473 25.31 -12.07 2.89
C ALA A 473 26.51 -13.00 2.81
N VAL A 474 27.30 -12.85 1.74
CA VAL A 474 28.55 -13.57 1.52
C VAL A 474 29.71 -12.61 1.74
N GLY A 475 30.65 -12.98 2.61
CA GLY A 475 31.89 -12.25 2.85
C GLY A 475 32.92 -12.41 1.73
N ARG A 476 34.11 -11.84 1.91
CA ARG A 476 35.15 -11.85 0.85
C ARG A 476 35.82 -13.22 0.71
N GLU A 477 36.01 -13.88 1.83
CA GLU A 477 36.49 -15.25 1.99
C GLU A 477 35.47 -16.31 1.55
N GLY A 478 34.26 -15.91 1.12
CA GLY A 478 33.22 -16.81 0.65
C GLY A 478 32.38 -17.46 1.77
N SER A 479 32.57 -17.04 3.03
CA SER A 479 31.70 -17.49 4.12
C SER A 479 30.37 -16.75 4.10
N ILE A 480 29.31 -17.43 4.52
CA ILE A 480 27.98 -16.84 4.70
C ILE A 480 27.98 -16.12 6.05
N ALA A 481 27.95 -14.78 6.02
CA ALA A 481 27.90 -13.94 7.22
C ALA A 481 26.52 -14.01 7.91
N TYR A 482 25.44 -14.10 7.12
CA TYR A 482 24.10 -14.43 7.61
C TYR A 482 23.25 -15.07 6.53
N LEU A 483 22.21 -15.79 6.97
CA LEU A 483 21.18 -16.42 6.13
C LEU A 483 19.81 -16.34 6.81
N ASN A 484 18.88 -15.65 6.15
CA ASN A 484 17.50 -15.44 6.59
C ASN A 484 16.51 -15.98 5.54
N ILE A 485 15.40 -16.54 6.01
CA ILE A 485 14.24 -16.82 5.17
C ILE A 485 13.31 -15.62 5.30
N VAL A 486 13.11 -14.90 4.20
CA VAL A 486 12.29 -13.68 4.17
C VAL A 486 10.84 -14.00 3.86
N ASP A 487 10.61 -15.03 3.03
CA ASP A 487 9.26 -15.45 2.64
C ASP A 487 9.25 -16.94 2.29
N THR A 488 8.17 -17.65 2.62
CA THR A 488 8.00 -19.06 2.25
C THR A 488 6.54 -19.49 2.39
N ASP A 489 6.14 -20.51 1.64
CA ASP A 489 4.90 -21.27 1.83
C ASP A 489 5.11 -22.62 2.53
N LEU A 490 6.35 -22.92 2.93
CA LEU A 490 6.69 -24.12 3.68
C LEU A 490 6.31 -23.99 5.17
N PRO A 491 5.91 -25.10 5.82
CA PRO A 491 5.89 -25.19 7.28
C PRO A 491 7.27 -24.91 7.88
N ALA A 492 7.32 -24.36 9.10
CA ALA A 492 8.55 -23.92 9.76
C ALA A 492 9.65 -25.01 9.80
N GLU A 493 9.28 -26.26 10.08
CA GLU A 493 10.22 -27.39 10.11
C GLU A 493 10.89 -27.65 8.75
N ARG A 494 10.15 -27.49 7.66
CA ARG A 494 10.66 -27.69 6.29
C ARG A 494 11.48 -26.49 5.83
N ALA A 495 11.05 -25.29 6.20
CA ALA A 495 11.81 -24.07 6.01
C ALA A 495 13.20 -24.16 6.70
N GLU A 496 13.27 -24.69 7.91
CA GLU A 496 14.55 -24.89 8.63
C GLU A 496 15.43 -25.96 7.97
N CYS A 497 14.85 -27.03 7.41
CA CYS A 497 15.60 -28.00 6.58
C CYS A 497 16.25 -27.32 5.37
N VAL A 498 15.50 -26.49 4.63
CA VAL A 498 16.01 -25.73 3.48
C VAL A 498 17.10 -24.76 3.93
N ARG A 499 16.90 -24.05 5.05
CA ARG A 499 17.90 -23.16 5.64
C ARG A 499 19.20 -23.91 5.94
N SER A 500 19.11 -25.08 6.57
CA SER A 500 20.27 -25.92 6.89
C SER A 500 21.00 -26.39 5.63
N ALA A 501 20.29 -26.72 4.55
CA ALA A 501 20.91 -27.08 3.28
C ALA A 501 21.69 -25.89 2.69
N LEU A 502 21.07 -24.70 2.67
CA LEU A 502 21.69 -23.47 2.16
C LEU A 502 22.87 -23.00 3.02
N ALA A 503 22.82 -23.20 4.35
CA ALA A 503 23.91 -22.85 5.26
C ALA A 503 25.20 -23.68 5.03
N SER A 504 25.07 -24.84 4.36
CA SER A 504 26.20 -25.71 4.05
C SER A 504 26.99 -25.29 2.81
N LEU A 505 26.45 -24.36 2.00
CA LEU A 505 27.08 -23.86 0.78
C LEU A 505 28.42 -23.17 1.09
N ARG A 506 29.32 -23.16 0.09
CA ARG A 506 30.67 -22.61 0.21
C ARG A 506 30.99 -21.77 -1.02
N PHE A 507 30.93 -20.46 -0.89
CA PHE A 507 31.25 -19.57 -1.99
C PHE A 507 32.76 -19.47 -2.20
N GLY A 508 33.19 -19.15 -3.42
CA GLY A 508 34.61 -18.91 -3.70
C GLY A 508 35.13 -17.64 -3.01
N VAL A 509 36.43 -17.41 -3.03
CA VAL A 509 36.98 -16.10 -2.65
C VAL A 509 36.55 -15.07 -3.71
N GLY A 510 36.06 -13.90 -3.28
CA GLY A 510 35.51 -12.89 -4.18
C GLY A 510 34.99 -11.65 -3.45
N PRO A 511 34.40 -10.67 -4.16
CA PRO A 511 33.80 -9.51 -3.51
C PRO A 511 32.61 -9.92 -2.61
N ALA A 512 32.45 -9.21 -1.49
CA ALA A 512 31.32 -9.41 -0.60
C ALA A 512 30.03 -8.91 -1.25
N ALA A 513 28.91 -9.59 -1.02
CA ALA A 513 27.61 -9.17 -1.54
C ALA A 513 26.46 -9.68 -0.67
N THR A 514 25.37 -8.91 -0.66
CA THR A 514 24.07 -9.35 -0.14
C THR A 514 23.19 -9.78 -1.30
N LEU A 515 22.59 -10.96 -1.18
CA LEU A 515 21.74 -11.58 -2.17
C LEU A 515 20.34 -11.75 -1.58
N ARG A 516 19.33 -11.51 -2.41
CA ARG A 516 17.96 -11.94 -2.16
C ARG A 516 17.51 -12.74 -3.38
N GLU A 517 17.16 -13.99 -3.17
CA GLU A 517 16.83 -14.95 -4.23
C GLU A 517 15.63 -15.79 -3.83
N ARG A 518 14.76 -16.04 -4.81
CA ARG A 518 13.66 -16.99 -4.70
C ARG A 518 14.11 -18.34 -5.25
N VAL A 519 14.02 -19.38 -4.42
CA VAL A 519 14.35 -20.76 -4.75
C VAL A 519 13.05 -21.54 -4.88
N GLU A 520 12.76 -22.02 -6.08
CA GLU A 520 11.69 -22.99 -6.32
C GLU A 520 12.19 -24.40 -5.90
N LEU A 521 11.34 -25.15 -5.20
CA LEU A 521 11.72 -26.40 -4.50
C LEU A 521 11.04 -27.65 -5.03
#